data_AF-A0A7S2K3B2-F1
#
_entry.id   AF-A0A7S2K3B2-F1
#
_cell.length_a   1.000
_cell.length_b   1.000
_cell.length_c   1.000
_cell.angle_alpha   90.00
_cell.angle_beta   90.00
_cell.angle_gamma   90.00
#
_symmetry.space_group_name_H-M   'P 1'
#
loop_
_entity.id
_entity.type
_entity.pdbx_description
1 polymer ?
#
loop_
_entity_poly.entity_id
_entity_poly.type
_entity_poly.pdbx_seq_one_letter_code
_entity_poly.pdbx_strand_id
1 'polypeptide(L)'
;MDSNLLWYSYNGNSDAKCDNRYDQNILQLYYLLKLFHVDPNRPFNVEPRNLELDKVLNYCNKRLTFESKGDEAEVLKLLIEMIYSFFPDLRKVSPSPLVLDKDVAQFPIMNGGSTSPKFVSHLIQKAIEDGMEDGKLGHLAGRLYLLALKKQSNPVHELNSAVACALLSSKNSHPPCLTYSVLCSDPLVLLKCELIIWKHRGLREIVLTVLLNLLDLNEVEVLARATTSSDVKNELILSRDALVVRCLLTLQSGVSEIFQNGASGNYIMRDKKTLALLRSLVTRRRGLTPLVVKQGLPELSLNYLIEFVPETFMDADILLLKLQEKILSPVERLCVADAALRIAIKYGVRNEEKAQQLAFAAISVMVNSFYIALGPTGVSVNALREENSEIDVCQKCRHSLFRMIKAMQNIHGNRDGLKNECSLALSKLAGLCKQEGEVKVQQKRSTLQHIWDAITMSINAMGGRVQV
;
A
#
# COMPACT_ATOMS: atom_id res chain seq x y z
N MET A 1 35.32 -19.38 0.52
CA MET A 1 35.79 -18.17 -0.20
C MET A 1 35.60 -17.01 0.75
N ASP A 2 36.74 -16.46 1.15
CA ASP A 2 36.93 -15.76 2.42
C ASP A 2 36.26 -14.38 2.50
N SER A 3 35.63 -14.17 3.66
CA SER A 3 35.04 -12.93 4.15
C SER A 3 36.09 -11.88 4.53
N ASN A 4 36.97 -11.54 3.58
CA ASN A 4 38.06 -10.58 3.77
C ASN A 4 38.20 -9.57 2.60
N LEU A 5 37.07 -9.02 2.14
CA LEU A 5 37.10 -7.77 1.38
C LEU A 5 36.98 -6.58 2.35
N LEU A 6 38.14 -6.24 2.92
CA LEU A 6 38.62 -4.90 3.28
C LEU A 6 37.68 -3.99 4.09
N TRP A 7 37.61 -4.25 5.40
CA TRP A 7 37.38 -3.21 6.40
C TRP A 7 38.63 -3.08 7.27
N TYR A 8 39.56 -2.20 6.89
CA TYR A 8 40.66 -1.81 7.78
C TYR A 8 40.23 -0.61 8.62
N SER A 9 40.08 -0.81 9.93
CA SER A 9 40.09 0.27 10.92
C SER A 9 41.53 0.80 11.06
N TYR A 10 41.74 2.11 10.92
CA TYR A 10 42.97 2.72 11.44
C TYR A 10 42.76 4.18 11.87
N ASN A 11 43.24 4.48 13.08
CA ASN A 11 43.34 5.82 13.66
C ASN A 11 44.56 6.56 13.07
N GLY A 12 44.38 7.77 12.54
CA GLY A 12 45.49 8.69 12.28
C GLY A 12 45.33 9.57 11.03
N ASN A 13 45.31 10.89 11.25
CA ASN A 13 45.34 12.04 10.33
C ASN A 13 45.69 11.80 8.84
N SER A 14 44.78 12.17 7.93
CA SER A 14 45.05 12.93 6.68
C SER A 14 43.77 13.07 5.83
N ASP A 15 43.14 14.25 5.84
CA ASP A 15 41.81 14.49 5.23
C ASP A 15 41.76 14.29 3.71
N ALA A 16 42.86 14.47 2.97
CA ALA A 16 42.85 14.36 1.50
C ALA A 16 42.88 12.92 0.94
N LYS A 17 43.26 11.91 1.73
CA LYS A 17 43.25 10.50 1.30
C LYS A 17 41.91 9.80 1.55
N CYS A 18 41.02 10.44 2.32
CA CYS A 18 39.74 9.89 2.72
C CYS A 18 38.71 9.94 1.56
N ASP A 19 38.67 11.03 0.80
CA ASP A 19 37.66 11.23 -0.27
C ASP A 19 37.79 10.24 -1.43
N ASN A 20 39.02 9.92 -1.87
CA ASN A 20 39.24 8.98 -2.98
C ASN A 20 38.74 7.55 -2.69
N ARG A 21 38.63 7.15 -1.41
CA ARG A 21 38.11 5.82 -1.04
C ARG A 21 36.59 5.78 -0.97
N TYR A 22 35.95 6.88 -0.56
CA TYR A 22 34.49 6.97 -0.57
C TYR A 22 33.95 6.96 -1.99
N ASP A 23 34.65 7.58 -2.95
CA ASP A 23 34.25 7.59 -4.36
C ASP A 23 34.29 6.19 -5.00
N GLN A 24 35.31 5.40 -4.68
CA GLN A 24 35.38 4.01 -5.11
C GLN A 24 34.26 3.16 -4.49
N ASN A 25 33.96 3.36 -3.20
CA ASN A 25 32.89 2.66 -2.52
C ASN A 25 31.50 3.02 -3.07
N ILE A 26 31.29 4.27 -3.48
CA ILE A 26 30.05 4.76 -4.10
C ILE A 26 29.81 4.09 -5.45
N LEU A 27 30.84 4.05 -6.31
CA LEU A 27 30.74 3.39 -7.60
C LEU A 27 30.49 1.89 -7.46
N GLN A 28 31.20 1.22 -6.55
CA GLN A 28 30.99 -0.20 -6.27
C GLN A 28 29.57 -0.48 -5.77
N LEU A 29 29.05 0.35 -4.87
CA LEU A 29 27.67 0.23 -4.38
C LEU A 29 26.65 0.50 -5.49
N TYR A 30 26.89 1.50 -6.35
CA TYR A 30 26.04 1.79 -7.50
C TYR A 30 25.97 0.61 -8.47
N TYR A 31 27.12 0.02 -8.82
CA TYR A 31 27.15 -1.17 -9.68
C TYR A 31 26.47 -2.37 -9.02
N LEU A 32 26.70 -2.60 -7.73
CA LEU A 32 26.07 -3.68 -6.98
C LEU A 32 24.54 -3.55 -6.98
N LEU A 33 24.00 -2.37 -6.65
CA LEU A 33 22.57 -2.12 -6.61
C LEU A 33 21.93 -2.14 -8.01
N LYS A 34 22.65 -1.67 -9.04
CA LYS A 34 22.19 -1.76 -10.43
C LYS A 34 22.13 -3.21 -10.90
N LEU A 35 23.10 -4.04 -10.50
CA LEU A 35 23.08 -5.49 -10.75
C LEU A 35 21.91 -6.16 -10.04
N PHE A 36 21.64 -5.84 -8.77
CA PHE A 36 20.45 -6.32 -8.05
C PHE A 36 19.14 -5.92 -8.73
N HIS A 37 19.09 -4.74 -9.33
CA HIS A 37 17.91 -4.27 -10.07
C HIS A 37 17.68 -5.05 -11.37
N VAL A 38 18.74 -5.46 -12.06
CA VAL A 38 18.65 -6.19 -13.34
C VAL A 38 18.46 -7.69 -13.12
N ASP A 39 19.11 -8.26 -12.11
CA ASP A 39 19.12 -9.71 -11.85
C ASP A 39 19.14 -9.99 -10.34
N PRO A 40 17.96 -9.96 -9.67
CA PRO A 40 17.85 -10.09 -8.22
C PRO A 40 18.18 -11.49 -7.68
N ASN A 41 18.36 -12.48 -8.56
CA ASN A 41 18.60 -13.88 -8.19
C ASN A 41 20.08 -14.29 -8.25
N ARG A 42 21.01 -13.35 -8.52
CA ARG A 42 22.44 -13.68 -8.56
C ARG A 42 23.01 -13.99 -7.18
N PRO A 43 23.95 -14.96 -7.08
CA PRO A 43 24.54 -15.41 -5.83
C PRO A 43 25.65 -14.46 -5.38
N PHE A 44 25.32 -13.20 -5.10
CA PHE A 44 26.24 -12.31 -4.40
C PHE A 44 26.03 -12.49 -2.89
N ASN A 45 27.05 -12.98 -2.19
CA ASN A 45 27.06 -13.13 -0.72
C ASN A 45 27.15 -11.79 0.04
N VAL A 46 26.79 -10.67 -0.58
CA VAL A 46 26.85 -9.34 0.04
C VAL A 46 25.44 -8.94 0.43
N GLU A 47 25.14 -9.04 1.72
CA GLU A 47 23.92 -8.48 2.29
C GLU A 47 24.08 -6.95 2.36
N PRO A 48 23.37 -6.16 1.53
CA PRO A 48 23.66 -4.72 1.43
C PRO A 48 23.26 -3.95 2.68
N ARG A 49 22.44 -4.53 3.57
CA ARG A 49 22.12 -3.97 4.89
C ARG A 49 23.31 -3.97 5.85
N ASN A 50 24.30 -4.83 5.63
CA ASN A 50 25.54 -4.85 6.42
C ASN A 50 26.53 -3.76 5.98
N LEU A 51 26.19 -3.01 4.92
CA LEU A 51 26.96 -1.85 4.50
C LEU A 51 26.53 -0.63 5.32
N GLU A 52 27.45 0.30 5.55
CA GLU A 52 27.18 1.56 6.27
C GLU A 52 26.42 2.57 5.39
N LEU A 53 25.24 2.16 4.88
CA LEU A 53 24.43 2.90 3.91
C LEU A 53 24.04 4.30 4.41
N ASP A 54 23.85 4.46 5.72
CA ASP A 54 23.61 5.76 6.36
C ASP A 54 24.78 6.74 6.15
N LYS A 55 26.03 6.27 6.22
CA LYS A 55 27.21 7.11 5.97
C LYS A 55 27.35 7.44 4.49
N VAL A 56 27.05 6.49 3.61
CA VAL A 56 27.05 6.71 2.16
C VAL A 56 25.98 7.73 1.76
N LEU A 57 24.76 7.61 2.27
CA LEU A 57 23.69 8.58 2.03
C LEU A 57 24.08 9.98 2.53
N ASN A 58 24.67 10.10 3.71
CA ASN A 58 25.16 11.38 4.22
C ASN A 58 26.26 11.97 3.34
N TYR A 59 27.18 11.14 2.85
CA TYR A 59 28.24 11.55 1.94
C TYR A 59 27.68 12.06 0.60
N CYS A 60 26.81 11.29 -0.05
CA CYS A 60 26.19 11.68 -1.32
C CYS A 60 25.39 12.99 -1.18
N ASN A 61 24.63 13.15 -0.08
CA ASN A 61 23.87 14.37 0.17
C ASN A 61 24.76 15.59 0.44
N LYS A 62 25.89 15.43 1.16
CA LYS A 62 26.87 16.50 1.34
C LYS A 62 27.52 16.88 0.00
N ARG A 63 27.94 15.91 -0.80
CA ARG A 63 28.61 16.20 -2.09
C ARG A 63 27.68 16.86 -3.11
N LEU A 64 26.40 16.47 -3.12
CA LEU A 64 25.34 17.11 -3.90
C LEU A 64 25.04 18.55 -3.47
N THR A 65 25.29 18.92 -2.21
CA THR A 65 25.02 20.27 -1.69
C THR A 65 26.19 21.22 -1.87
N PHE A 66 27.43 20.72 -1.89
CA PHE A 66 28.62 21.57 -1.91
C PHE A 66 29.30 21.70 -3.28
N GLU A 67 29.44 20.64 -4.10
CA GLU A 67 30.46 20.69 -5.18
C GLU A 67 30.16 19.94 -6.50
N SER A 68 29.20 19.01 -6.58
CA SER A 68 29.04 18.19 -7.81
C SER A 68 28.32 18.93 -8.96
N LYS A 69 28.93 18.98 -10.15
CA LYS A 69 28.29 19.41 -11.42
C LYS A 69 28.41 18.31 -12.49
N GLY A 70 27.44 18.21 -13.40
CA GLY A 70 27.45 17.25 -14.51
C GLY A 70 27.09 15.82 -14.09
N ASP A 71 27.64 14.83 -14.81
CA ASP A 71 27.30 13.41 -14.73
C ASP A 71 27.46 12.82 -13.32
N GLU A 72 28.39 13.34 -12.52
CA GLU A 72 28.62 12.91 -11.14
C GLU A 72 27.40 13.17 -10.25
N ALA A 73 26.77 14.33 -10.38
CA ALA A 73 25.56 14.66 -9.62
C ALA A 73 24.39 13.75 -10.00
N GLU A 74 24.33 13.29 -11.25
CA GLU A 74 23.32 12.36 -11.74
C GLU A 74 23.54 10.95 -11.17
N VAL A 75 24.78 10.47 -11.18
CA VAL A 75 25.15 9.18 -10.57
C VAL A 75 24.85 9.17 -9.07
N LEU A 76 25.16 10.24 -8.33
CA LEU A 76 24.86 10.34 -6.91
C LEU A 76 23.34 10.34 -6.64
N LYS A 77 22.55 11.04 -7.45
CA LYS A 77 21.08 11.03 -7.34
C LYS A 77 20.50 9.64 -7.61
N LEU A 78 20.94 9.00 -8.70
CA LEU A 78 20.51 7.65 -9.04
C LEU A 78 20.87 6.64 -7.95
N LEU A 79 22.08 6.74 -7.38
CA LEU A 79 22.48 5.90 -6.26
C LEU A 79 21.58 6.10 -5.04
N ILE A 80 21.30 7.35 -4.65
CA ILE A 80 20.38 7.65 -3.54
C ILE A 80 18.99 7.06 -3.80
N GLU A 81 18.46 7.21 -5.02
CA GLU A 81 17.16 6.65 -5.40
C GLU A 81 17.14 5.13 -5.34
N MET A 82 18.19 4.46 -5.83
CA MET A 82 18.31 3.01 -5.73
C MET A 82 18.39 2.56 -4.26
N ILE A 83 19.20 3.21 -3.42
CA ILE A 83 19.29 2.88 -1.99
C ILE A 83 17.92 2.99 -1.34
N TYR A 84 17.15 4.05 -1.60
CA TYR A 84 15.79 4.19 -1.05
C TYR A 84 14.76 3.23 -1.66
N SER A 85 14.97 2.80 -2.91
CA SER A 85 14.13 1.79 -3.55
C SER A 85 14.29 0.43 -2.87
N PHE A 86 15.53 0.03 -2.56
CA PHE A 86 15.85 -1.25 -1.93
C PHE A 86 15.71 -1.23 -0.39
N PHE A 87 15.97 -0.08 0.25
CA PHE A 87 15.99 0.09 1.70
C PHE A 87 15.15 1.33 2.11
N PRO A 88 13.82 1.26 1.97
CA PRO A 88 12.93 2.40 2.26
C PRO A 88 12.94 2.81 3.73
N ASP A 89 13.34 1.92 4.63
CA ASP A 89 13.54 2.16 6.07
C ASP A 89 14.70 3.13 6.36
N LEU A 90 15.72 3.18 5.49
CA LEU A 90 16.82 4.15 5.59
C LEU A 90 16.43 5.55 5.13
N ARG A 91 15.23 5.70 4.58
CA ARG A 91 14.61 7.00 4.39
C ARG A 91 14.22 7.52 5.77
N LYS A 92 15.21 7.98 6.54
CA LYS A 92 14.97 8.96 7.59
C LYS A 92 14.08 10.00 6.92
N VAL A 93 12.90 10.24 7.49
CA VAL A 93 11.98 11.27 7.02
C VAL A 93 12.62 12.63 7.32
N SER A 94 13.78 12.87 6.72
CA SER A 94 14.31 14.18 6.51
C SER A 94 13.60 14.65 5.25
N PRO A 95 12.80 15.72 5.36
CA PRO A 95 12.02 16.23 4.23
C PRO A 95 12.99 16.50 3.08
N SER A 96 12.70 15.91 1.92
CA SER A 96 13.42 16.15 0.67
C SER A 96 13.91 17.59 0.61
N PRO A 97 15.21 17.85 0.31
CA PRO A 97 15.62 19.20 -0.03
C PRO A 97 14.68 19.65 -1.15
N LEU A 98 13.96 20.74 -0.86
CA LEU A 98 13.05 21.39 -1.79
C LEU A 98 13.87 21.80 -3.00
N VAL A 99 13.85 21.00 -4.07
CA VAL A 99 14.18 21.53 -5.39
C VAL A 99 13.08 22.56 -5.65
N LEU A 100 13.42 23.84 -5.51
CA LEU A 100 12.54 24.92 -5.90
C LEU A 100 12.27 24.75 -7.39
N ASP A 101 11.06 24.29 -7.72
CA ASP A 101 10.54 24.44 -9.06
C ASP A 101 10.52 25.94 -9.38
N LYS A 102 11.18 26.31 -10.48
CA LYS A 102 11.33 27.71 -10.92
C LYS A 102 9.98 28.38 -11.18
N ASP A 103 8.92 27.60 -11.39
CA ASP A 103 7.56 28.08 -11.64
C ASP A 103 6.87 28.68 -10.39
N VAL A 104 7.40 28.45 -9.19
CA VAL A 104 6.87 29.04 -7.95
C VAL A 104 7.48 30.42 -7.65
N ALA A 105 8.52 30.85 -8.38
CA ALA A 105 9.08 32.19 -8.27
C ALA A 105 8.10 33.30 -8.70
N GLN A 106 6.97 32.95 -9.32
CA GLN A 106 5.90 33.88 -9.70
C GLN A 106 4.93 34.20 -8.56
N PHE A 107 4.90 33.39 -7.49
CA PHE A 107 4.21 33.81 -6.27
C PHE A 107 5.23 34.61 -5.46
N PRO A 108 4.97 35.90 -5.17
CA PRO A 108 5.81 36.63 -4.26
C PRO A 108 5.71 35.91 -2.91
N ILE A 109 6.67 35.04 -2.62
CA ILE A 109 7.05 34.74 -1.25
C ILE A 109 7.54 36.10 -0.77
N MET A 110 6.61 36.90 -0.23
CA MET A 110 6.97 38.14 0.45
C MET A 110 8.07 37.73 1.41
N ASN A 111 9.24 38.32 1.26
CA ASN A 111 10.33 38.15 2.22
C ASN A 111 9.77 38.59 3.59
N GLY A 112 9.37 37.61 4.42
CA GLY A 112 8.58 37.84 5.64
C GLY A 112 7.18 37.22 5.71
N GLY A 113 6.75 36.43 4.72
CA GLY A 113 5.44 35.77 4.68
C GLY A 113 5.15 34.99 5.97
N SER A 114 4.12 35.44 6.69
CA SER A 114 3.68 34.87 7.96
C SER A 114 3.31 33.40 7.77
N THR A 115 4.09 32.48 8.35
CA THR A 115 3.75 31.04 8.46
C THR A 115 2.75 30.81 9.59
N SER A 116 1.89 31.79 9.89
CA SER A 116 0.90 31.68 10.95
C SER A 116 -0.19 30.67 10.58
N PRO A 117 -0.78 29.98 11.57
CA PRO A 117 -1.92 29.08 11.34
C PRO A 117 -3.04 29.70 10.49
N LYS A 118 -3.36 30.98 10.75
CA LYS A 118 -4.40 31.73 10.02
C LYS A 118 -4.07 31.88 8.54
N PHE A 119 -2.83 32.18 8.21
CA PHE A 119 -2.41 32.36 6.81
C PHE A 119 -2.46 31.04 6.04
N VAL A 120 -1.99 29.94 6.63
CA VAL A 120 -2.06 28.61 6.01
C VAL A 120 -3.53 28.18 5.82
N SER A 121 -4.38 28.37 6.83
CA SER A 121 -5.82 28.13 6.75
C SER A 121 -6.48 28.90 5.61
N HIS A 122 -6.17 30.20 5.47
CA HIS A 122 -6.71 31.04 4.41
C HIS A 122 -6.29 30.56 3.02
N LEU A 123 -5.02 30.15 2.84
CA LEU A 123 -4.56 29.60 1.56
C LEU A 123 -5.23 28.27 1.21
N ILE A 124 -5.53 27.43 2.20
CA ILE A 124 -6.29 26.20 1.99
C ILE A 124 -7.70 26.52 1.49
N GLN A 125 -8.39 27.44 2.15
CA GLN A 125 -9.75 27.86 1.75
C GLN A 125 -9.76 28.44 0.34
N LYS A 126 -8.81 29.34 0.05
CA LYS A 126 -8.66 29.89 -1.30
C LYS A 126 -8.38 28.81 -2.34
N ALA A 127 -7.54 27.82 -2.01
CA ALA A 127 -7.29 26.68 -2.89
C ALA A 127 -8.53 25.80 -3.12
N ILE A 128 -9.44 25.70 -2.15
CA ILE A 128 -10.72 25.00 -2.29
C ILE A 128 -11.70 25.83 -3.14
N GLU A 129 -11.76 27.15 -2.91
CA GLU A 129 -12.60 28.11 -3.64
C GLU A 129 -12.23 28.19 -5.12
N ASP A 130 -10.95 28.39 -5.43
CA ASP A 130 -10.39 28.52 -6.79
C ASP A 130 -10.55 27.24 -7.62
N GLY A 131 -10.85 26.10 -6.98
CA GLY A 131 -11.17 24.86 -7.67
C GLY A 131 -9.94 24.15 -8.27
N MET A 132 -10.17 23.39 -9.35
CA MET A 132 -9.15 22.52 -9.98
C MET A 132 -8.29 23.24 -11.04
N GLU A 133 -8.50 24.53 -11.30
CA GLU A 133 -8.02 25.16 -12.54
C GLU A 133 -6.50 25.37 -12.62
N ASP A 134 -5.74 25.21 -11.53
CA ASP A 134 -4.28 25.35 -11.63
C ASP A 134 -3.44 24.56 -10.59
N GLY A 135 -4.03 24.07 -9.49
CA GLY A 135 -3.32 23.30 -8.44
C GLY A 135 -2.15 24.00 -7.73
N LYS A 136 -1.76 25.20 -8.16
CA LYS A 136 -0.59 25.92 -7.61
C LYS A 136 -0.82 26.32 -6.15
N LEU A 137 -2.03 26.77 -5.81
CA LEU A 137 -2.34 27.24 -4.45
C LEU A 137 -2.34 26.13 -3.41
N GLY A 138 -2.90 24.96 -3.70
CA GLY A 138 -2.83 23.88 -2.72
C GLY A 138 -1.42 23.30 -2.59
N HIS A 139 -0.59 23.37 -3.64
CA HIS A 139 0.84 23.03 -3.56
C HIS A 139 1.59 24.00 -2.67
N LEU A 140 1.33 25.30 -2.82
CA LEU A 140 1.86 26.34 -1.96
C LEU A 140 1.40 26.16 -0.50
N ALA A 141 0.11 25.88 -0.29
CA ALA A 141 -0.45 25.62 1.04
C ALA A 141 0.25 24.42 1.71
N GLY A 142 0.44 23.31 0.98
CA GLY A 142 1.17 22.14 1.47
C GLY A 142 2.61 22.46 1.87
N ARG A 143 3.33 23.24 1.06
CA ARG A 143 4.70 23.68 1.37
C ARG A 143 4.74 24.57 2.61
N LEU A 144 3.84 25.55 2.70
CA LEU A 144 3.80 26.48 3.83
C LEU A 144 3.40 25.79 5.14
N TYR A 145 2.48 24.82 5.08
CA TYR A 145 2.16 23.98 6.22
C TYR A 145 3.39 23.23 6.74
N LEU A 146 4.16 22.58 5.85
CA LEU A 146 5.39 21.88 6.24
C LEU A 146 6.48 22.83 6.79
N LEU A 147 6.56 24.05 6.26
CA LEU A 147 7.45 25.08 6.81
C LEU A 147 6.98 25.58 8.17
N ALA A 148 5.68 25.76 8.35
CA ALA A 148 5.06 26.17 9.61
C ALA A 148 5.28 25.12 10.71
N LEU A 149 5.18 23.82 10.37
CA LEU A 149 5.48 22.71 11.28
C LEU A 149 6.94 22.70 11.77
N LYS A 150 7.89 23.12 10.93
CA LYS A 150 9.32 23.15 11.28
C LYS A 150 9.71 24.32 12.19
N LYS A 151 8.92 25.39 12.20
CA LYS A 151 9.22 26.56 13.03
C LYS A 151 8.75 26.30 14.46
N GLN A 152 9.70 26.27 15.38
CA GLN A 152 9.43 26.07 16.82
C GLN A 152 8.51 27.13 17.43
N SER A 153 8.40 28.31 16.81
CA SER A 153 7.56 29.41 17.28
C SER A 153 6.05 29.16 17.13
N ASN A 154 5.64 28.16 16.34
CA ASN A 154 4.23 27.87 16.10
C ASN A 154 3.78 26.66 16.94
N PRO A 155 2.80 26.80 17.84
CA PRO A 155 2.21 25.65 18.51
C PRO A 155 1.55 24.71 17.50
N VAL A 156 2.03 23.47 17.43
CA VAL A 156 1.57 22.44 16.48
C VAL A 156 0.07 22.17 16.59
N HIS A 157 -0.49 22.24 17.80
CA HIS A 157 -1.91 22.04 18.04
C HIS A 157 -2.78 23.13 17.40
N GLU A 158 -2.39 24.40 17.49
CA GLU A 158 -3.13 25.50 16.85
C GLU A 158 -3.05 25.42 15.32
N LEU A 159 -1.86 25.07 14.80
CA LEU A 159 -1.68 24.89 13.37
C LEU A 159 -2.56 23.77 12.83
N ASN A 160 -2.52 22.59 13.45
CA ASN A 160 -3.31 21.43 13.04
C ASN A 160 -4.81 21.70 13.14
N SER A 161 -5.27 22.37 14.20
CA SER A 161 -6.68 22.76 14.32
C SER A 161 -7.10 23.74 13.23
N ALA A 162 -6.37 24.84 13.03
CA ALA A 162 -6.72 25.83 12.02
C ALA A 162 -6.81 25.21 10.61
N VAL A 163 -5.83 24.37 10.29
CA VAL A 163 -5.74 23.67 9.01
C VAL A 163 -6.85 22.62 8.85
N ALA A 164 -7.15 21.83 9.89
CA ALA A 164 -8.25 20.87 9.85
C ALA A 164 -9.60 21.55 9.63
N CYS A 165 -9.85 22.66 10.34
CA CYS A 165 -11.07 23.45 10.16
C CYS A 165 -11.16 24.00 8.72
N ALA A 166 -10.04 24.50 8.16
CA ALA A 166 -9.98 24.96 6.78
C ALA A 166 -10.30 23.84 5.77
N LEU A 167 -9.73 22.65 5.96
CA LEU A 167 -9.95 21.48 5.11
C LEU A 167 -11.39 20.93 5.21
N LEU A 168 -12.03 21.08 6.36
CA LEU A 168 -13.41 20.65 6.57
C LEU A 168 -14.45 21.73 6.22
N SER A 169 -14.00 22.90 5.76
CA SER A 169 -14.89 23.97 5.31
C SER A 169 -15.42 23.64 3.91
N SER A 170 -16.73 23.84 3.69
CA SER A 170 -17.31 23.86 2.35
C SER A 170 -17.37 25.29 1.80
N LYS A 171 -17.46 25.46 0.46
CA LYS A 171 -17.51 26.77 -0.20
C LYS A 171 -18.58 27.73 0.35
N ASN A 172 -19.67 27.20 0.92
CA ASN A 172 -20.81 27.99 1.39
C ASN A 172 -21.06 27.87 2.90
N SER A 173 -20.12 27.31 3.67
CA SER A 173 -20.26 27.13 5.11
C SER A 173 -19.09 27.76 5.86
N HIS A 174 -19.37 28.35 7.02
CA HIS A 174 -18.29 28.71 7.93
C HIS A 174 -17.48 27.47 8.33
N PRO A 175 -16.15 27.63 8.52
CA PRO A 175 -15.31 26.55 9.00
C PRO A 175 -15.84 26.00 10.32
N PRO A 176 -15.88 24.67 10.51
CA PRO A 176 -16.27 24.11 11.78
C PRO A 176 -15.29 24.57 12.86
N CYS A 177 -15.77 24.92 14.05
CA CYS A 177 -14.92 25.30 15.18
C CYS A 177 -14.44 24.06 15.94
N LEU A 178 -13.56 23.26 15.34
CA LEU A 178 -12.98 22.07 15.97
C LEU A 178 -11.73 22.44 16.78
N THR A 179 -11.75 22.10 18.07
CA THR A 179 -10.56 22.22 18.92
C THR A 179 -9.61 21.06 18.69
N TYR A 180 -8.33 21.23 19.05
CA TYR A 180 -7.34 20.17 18.88
C TYR A 180 -7.68 18.92 19.70
N SER A 181 -8.26 19.12 20.90
CA SER A 181 -8.72 18.01 21.73
C SER A 181 -9.80 17.18 21.04
N VAL A 182 -10.77 17.82 20.39
CA VAL A 182 -11.84 17.10 19.65
C VAL A 182 -11.24 16.31 18.49
N LEU A 183 -10.28 16.90 17.76
CA LEU A 183 -9.57 16.21 16.67
C LEU A 183 -8.74 15.02 17.17
N CYS A 184 -8.15 15.11 18.37
CA CYS A 184 -7.42 13.99 18.96
C CYS A 184 -8.36 12.86 19.41
N SER A 185 -9.56 13.20 19.90
CA SER A 185 -10.52 12.19 20.33
C SER A 185 -11.21 11.48 19.16
N ASP A 186 -11.42 12.16 18.03
CA ASP A 186 -11.94 11.58 16.78
C ASP A 186 -11.12 12.00 15.54
N PRO A 187 -10.01 11.29 15.22
CA PRO A 187 -9.21 11.58 14.04
C PRO A 187 -9.94 11.30 12.72
N LEU A 188 -11.01 10.50 12.73
CA LEU A 188 -11.72 10.09 11.51
C LEU A 188 -12.52 11.23 10.88
N VAL A 189 -12.76 12.32 11.62
CA VAL A 189 -13.41 13.51 11.08
C VAL A 189 -12.69 14.08 9.86
N LEU A 190 -11.36 13.95 9.78
CA LEU A 190 -10.58 14.38 8.61
C LEU A 190 -10.89 13.59 7.34
N LEU A 191 -11.43 12.37 7.45
CA LEU A 191 -11.86 11.60 6.29
C LEU A 191 -13.11 12.18 5.62
N LYS A 192 -13.80 13.12 6.28
CA LYS A 192 -14.95 13.86 5.73
C LYS A 192 -14.57 15.04 4.84
N CYS A 193 -13.28 15.30 4.63
CA CYS A 193 -12.83 16.32 3.67
C CYS A 193 -13.43 16.07 2.28
N GLU A 194 -13.80 17.15 1.58
CA GLU A 194 -14.36 17.07 0.23
C GLU A 194 -13.40 16.38 -0.76
N LEU A 195 -13.95 15.74 -1.79
CA LEU A 195 -13.14 15.04 -2.81
C LEU A 195 -12.13 15.94 -3.51
N ILE A 196 -12.41 17.24 -3.63
CA ILE A 196 -11.47 18.21 -4.25
C ILE A 196 -10.14 18.30 -3.49
N ILE A 197 -10.18 18.16 -2.17
CA ILE A 197 -9.00 18.17 -1.30
C ILE A 197 -8.15 16.93 -1.56
N TRP A 198 -8.79 15.77 -1.69
CA TRP A 198 -8.11 14.51 -1.97
C TRP A 198 -7.50 14.47 -3.38
N LYS A 199 -8.08 15.22 -4.33
CA LYS A 199 -7.52 15.41 -5.68
C LYS A 199 -6.28 16.29 -5.67
N HIS A 200 -6.26 17.30 -4.81
CA HIS A 200 -5.14 18.22 -4.74
C HIS A 200 -3.96 17.60 -3.98
N ARG A 201 -2.84 17.32 -4.66
CA ARG A 201 -1.66 16.71 -4.00
C ARG A 201 -1.22 17.47 -2.75
N GLY A 202 -1.00 18.79 -2.85
CA GLY A 202 -0.60 19.59 -1.70
C GLY A 202 -1.57 19.54 -0.51
N LEU A 203 -2.89 19.66 -0.73
CA LEU A 203 -3.89 19.58 0.35
C LEU A 203 -4.02 18.16 0.92
N ARG A 204 -4.03 17.14 0.06
CA ARG A 204 -3.99 15.73 0.48
C ARG A 204 -2.78 15.46 1.36
N GLU A 205 -1.60 15.97 1.00
CA GLU A 205 -0.40 15.82 1.82
C GLU A 205 -0.57 16.43 3.22
N ILE A 206 -1.28 17.56 3.33
CA ILE A 206 -1.63 18.15 4.62
C ILE A 206 -2.56 17.22 5.39
N VAL A 207 -3.68 16.79 4.79
CA VAL A 207 -4.65 15.88 5.44
C VAL A 207 -3.96 14.64 5.99
N LEU A 208 -3.15 13.97 5.18
CA LEU A 208 -2.44 12.74 5.57
C LEU A 208 -1.45 12.99 6.72
N THR A 209 -0.78 14.14 6.73
CA THR A 209 0.16 14.50 7.80
C THR A 209 -0.59 14.78 9.11
N VAL A 210 -1.67 15.56 9.06
CA VAL A 210 -2.49 15.84 10.25
C VAL A 210 -3.13 14.55 10.75
N LEU A 211 -3.70 13.73 9.87
CA LEU A 211 -4.34 12.47 10.21
C LEU A 211 -3.37 11.51 10.91
N LEU A 212 -2.14 11.33 10.39
CA LEU A 212 -1.14 10.48 11.03
C LEU A 212 -0.85 10.94 12.47
N ASN A 213 -0.61 12.24 12.67
CA ASN A 213 -0.36 12.80 14.00
C ASN A 213 -1.54 12.59 14.96
N LEU A 214 -2.77 12.77 14.47
CA LEU A 214 -3.98 12.58 15.29
C LEU A 214 -4.21 11.10 15.62
N LEU A 215 -3.91 10.17 14.70
CA LEU A 215 -4.02 8.73 14.96
C LEU A 215 -3.04 8.27 16.05
N ASP A 216 -1.83 8.81 16.07
CA ASP A 216 -0.82 8.55 17.11
C ASP A 216 -1.27 9.07 18.47
N LEU A 217 -1.77 10.31 18.54
CA LEU A 217 -2.27 10.89 19.79
C LEU A 217 -3.54 10.19 20.29
N ASN A 218 -4.46 9.86 19.39
CA ASN A 218 -5.67 9.12 19.72
C ASN A 218 -5.34 7.73 20.27
N GLU A 219 -4.32 7.06 19.73
CA GLU A 219 -3.87 5.77 20.27
C GLU A 219 -3.39 5.93 21.72
N VAL A 220 -2.56 6.94 22.01
CA VAL A 220 -2.10 7.22 23.37
C VAL A 220 -3.29 7.50 24.30
N GLU A 221 -4.27 8.30 23.85
CA GLU A 221 -5.47 8.62 24.63
C GLU A 221 -6.29 7.36 24.93
N VAL A 222 -6.55 6.51 23.92
CA VAL A 222 -7.32 5.27 24.08
C VAL A 222 -6.63 4.30 25.03
N LEU A 223 -5.30 4.16 24.90
CA LEU A 223 -4.51 3.27 25.78
C LEU A 223 -4.48 3.77 27.23
N ALA A 224 -4.45 5.08 27.45
CA ALA A 224 -4.44 5.71 28.77
C ALA A 224 -5.77 5.60 29.55
N ARG A 225 -6.89 5.24 28.90
CA ARG A 225 -8.20 5.14 29.57
C ARG A 225 -8.21 4.01 30.61
N ALA A 226 -8.19 4.36 31.90
CA ALA A 226 -8.04 3.38 32.98
C ALA A 226 -9.20 2.37 33.11
N THR A 227 -10.40 2.70 32.63
CA THR A 227 -11.64 1.93 32.87
C THR A 227 -11.96 0.88 31.80
N THR A 228 -11.19 0.79 30.73
CA THR A 228 -11.48 -0.09 29.58
C THR A 228 -10.47 -1.24 29.54
N SER A 229 -10.95 -2.47 29.28
CA SER A 229 -10.07 -3.64 29.13
C SER A 229 -9.10 -3.45 27.96
N SER A 230 -7.94 -4.12 28.04
CA SER A 230 -6.92 -4.05 26.98
C SER A 230 -7.46 -4.51 25.62
N ASP A 231 -8.31 -5.53 25.61
CA ASP A 231 -8.87 -6.08 24.38
C ASP A 231 -9.79 -5.08 23.69
N VAL A 232 -10.69 -4.44 24.43
CA VAL A 232 -11.60 -3.42 23.87
C VAL A 232 -10.81 -2.21 23.35
N LYS A 233 -9.74 -1.80 24.03
CA LYS A 233 -8.84 -0.73 23.53
C LYS A 233 -8.21 -1.10 22.20
N ASN A 234 -7.68 -2.32 22.09
CA ASN A 234 -7.05 -2.82 20.88
C ASN A 234 -8.07 -2.96 19.74
N GLU A 235 -9.28 -3.43 20.02
CA GLU A 235 -10.37 -3.51 19.05
C GLU A 235 -10.75 -2.12 18.53
N LEU A 236 -10.89 -1.12 19.42
CA LEU A 236 -11.19 0.26 19.01
C LEU A 236 -10.12 0.83 18.08
N ILE A 237 -8.84 0.65 18.42
CA ILE A 237 -7.71 1.11 17.58
C ILE A 237 -7.71 0.37 16.24
N LEU A 238 -7.91 -0.94 16.25
CA LEU A 238 -7.92 -1.76 15.05
C LEU A 238 -9.09 -1.41 14.13
N SER A 239 -10.29 -1.19 14.67
CA SER A 239 -11.47 -0.75 13.92
C SER A 239 -11.27 0.64 13.31
N ARG A 240 -10.70 1.57 14.07
CA ARG A 240 -10.34 2.91 13.57
C ARG A 240 -9.35 2.82 12.41
N ASP A 241 -8.26 2.08 12.58
CA ASP A 241 -7.23 1.94 11.55
C ASP A 241 -7.78 1.20 10.32
N ALA A 242 -8.70 0.25 10.50
CA ALA A 242 -9.41 -0.41 9.40
C ALA A 242 -10.27 0.56 8.59
N LEU A 243 -10.99 1.48 9.24
CA LEU A 243 -11.76 2.53 8.54
C LEU A 243 -10.83 3.44 7.73
N VAL A 244 -9.71 3.87 8.32
CA VAL A 244 -8.71 4.70 7.61
C VAL A 244 -8.17 3.96 6.39
N VAL A 245 -7.72 2.71 6.54
CA VAL A 245 -7.20 1.91 5.44
C VAL A 245 -8.25 1.73 4.35
N ARG A 246 -9.49 1.41 4.70
CA ARG A 246 -10.58 1.26 3.72
C ARG A 246 -10.82 2.55 2.94
N CYS A 247 -10.97 3.68 3.63
CA CYS A 247 -11.17 4.98 2.97
C CYS A 247 -10.02 5.32 2.02
N LEU A 248 -8.77 5.16 2.46
CA LEU A 248 -7.60 5.43 1.63
C LEU A 248 -7.52 4.48 0.43
N LEU A 249 -7.78 3.19 0.61
CA LEU A 249 -7.80 2.23 -0.50
C LEU A 249 -8.92 2.56 -1.51
N THR A 250 -10.11 2.93 -1.04
CA THR A 250 -11.22 3.34 -1.92
C THR A 250 -10.89 4.62 -2.68
N LEU A 251 -10.24 5.61 -2.05
CA LEU A 251 -9.75 6.81 -2.73
C LEU A 251 -8.71 6.49 -3.81
N GLN A 252 -7.82 5.54 -3.53
CA GLN A 252 -6.78 5.13 -4.48
C GLN A 252 -7.33 4.33 -5.67
N SER A 253 -8.39 3.55 -5.44
CA SER A 253 -8.99 2.69 -6.46
C SER A 253 -10.13 3.35 -7.25
N GLY A 254 -10.95 4.18 -6.61
CA GLY A 254 -12.20 4.71 -7.18
C GLY A 254 -12.08 6.03 -7.95
N VAL A 255 -11.01 6.82 -7.71
CA VAL A 255 -10.78 8.07 -8.45
C VAL A 255 -10.42 7.82 -9.93
N SER A 256 -10.17 6.57 -10.33
CA SER A 256 -9.97 6.24 -11.74
C SER A 256 -11.28 6.02 -12.52
N GLU A 257 -12.40 5.61 -11.89
CA GLU A 257 -13.64 5.25 -12.62
C GLU A 257 -14.64 6.40 -12.67
N ILE A 258 -14.79 7.18 -11.60
CA ILE A 258 -15.78 8.28 -11.52
C ILE A 258 -15.43 9.42 -12.50
N PHE A 259 -14.18 9.52 -12.95
CA PHE A 259 -13.68 10.64 -13.74
C PHE A 259 -13.28 10.26 -15.18
N GLN A 260 -13.59 9.04 -15.64
CA GLN A 260 -13.31 8.60 -17.02
C GLN A 260 -14.18 9.23 -18.11
N ASN A 261 -15.16 10.08 -17.75
CA ASN A 261 -16.03 10.74 -18.73
C ASN A 261 -15.42 11.99 -19.39
N GLY A 262 -14.13 12.29 -19.18
CA GLY A 262 -13.46 13.36 -19.92
C GLY A 262 -11.96 13.36 -19.67
N ALA A 263 -11.20 13.15 -20.75
CA ALA A 263 -9.74 13.09 -20.83
C ALA A 263 -9.10 11.75 -20.40
N SER A 264 -8.53 11.10 -21.41
CA SER A 264 -7.68 9.93 -21.38
C SER A 264 -6.55 10.03 -20.35
N GLY A 265 -6.62 9.22 -19.30
CA GLY A 265 -5.50 8.97 -18.41
C GLY A 265 -5.95 8.16 -17.19
N ASN A 266 -5.50 6.91 -17.09
CA ASN A 266 -5.60 6.11 -15.86
C ASN A 266 -4.75 6.76 -14.75
N TYR A 267 -5.26 7.82 -14.13
CA TYR A 267 -4.67 8.41 -12.94
C TYR A 267 -5.02 7.52 -11.74
N ILE A 268 -4.34 6.37 -11.62
CA ILE A 268 -4.12 5.81 -10.30
C ILE A 268 -3.37 6.92 -9.54
N MET A 269 -4.03 7.53 -8.55
CA MET A 269 -3.42 8.57 -7.73
C MET A 269 -2.31 7.97 -6.84
N ARG A 270 -1.19 7.55 -7.44
CA ARG A 270 -0.03 6.94 -6.76
C ARG A 270 0.70 7.97 -5.91
N ASP A 271 0.06 8.35 -4.81
CA ASP A 271 0.59 9.28 -3.83
C ASP A 271 1.51 8.54 -2.87
N LYS A 272 2.78 8.93 -2.86
CA LYS A 272 3.80 8.30 -2.00
C LYS A 272 3.45 8.41 -0.52
N LYS A 273 2.76 9.48 -0.08
CA LYS A 273 2.36 9.64 1.33
C LYS A 273 1.18 8.76 1.68
N THR A 274 0.17 8.64 0.82
CA THR A 274 -0.93 7.69 1.03
C THR A 274 -0.39 6.28 1.19
N LEU A 275 0.50 5.86 0.28
CA LEU A 275 1.10 4.53 0.36
C LEU A 275 1.95 4.35 1.62
N ALA A 276 2.75 5.35 2.00
CA ALA A 276 3.55 5.31 3.21
C ALA A 276 2.67 5.18 4.46
N LEU A 277 1.54 5.89 4.52
CA LEU A 277 0.58 5.77 5.62
C LEU A 277 -0.07 4.39 5.66
N LEU A 278 -0.54 3.88 4.53
CA LEU A 278 -1.13 2.52 4.43
C LEU A 278 -0.14 1.45 4.94
N ARG A 279 1.11 1.50 4.47
CA ARG A 279 2.17 0.57 4.88
C ARG A 279 2.48 0.70 6.36
N SER A 280 2.57 1.93 6.89
CA SER A 280 2.79 2.18 8.32
C SER A 280 1.68 1.58 9.19
N LEU A 281 0.41 1.78 8.83
CA LEU A 281 -0.74 1.24 9.57
C LEU A 281 -0.74 -0.29 9.55
N VAL A 282 -0.55 -0.91 8.38
CA VAL A 282 -0.50 -2.38 8.25
C VAL A 282 0.68 -2.97 9.02
N THR A 283 1.84 -2.30 9.01
CA THR A 283 3.03 -2.76 9.75
C THR A 283 2.80 -2.71 11.27
N ARG A 284 2.16 -1.65 11.76
CA ARG A 284 1.94 -1.41 13.20
C ARG A 284 0.83 -2.28 13.79
N ARG A 285 -0.12 -2.74 12.99
CA ARG A 285 -1.34 -3.41 13.46
C ARG A 285 -1.46 -4.82 12.90
N ARG A 286 -1.02 -5.79 13.71
CA ARG A 286 -1.28 -7.20 13.42
C ARG A 286 -2.79 -7.45 13.34
N GLY A 287 -3.21 -8.17 12.32
CA GLY A 287 -4.60 -8.52 12.08
C GLY A 287 -5.39 -7.48 11.28
N LEU A 288 -4.80 -6.33 10.95
CA LEU A 288 -5.46 -5.30 10.17
C LEU A 288 -5.78 -5.79 8.76
N THR A 289 -4.86 -6.51 8.11
CA THR A 289 -5.08 -7.06 6.77
C THR A 289 -6.23 -8.08 6.74
N PRO A 290 -6.25 -9.13 7.58
CA PRO A 290 -7.39 -10.04 7.69
C PRO A 290 -8.71 -9.33 7.96
N LEU A 291 -8.72 -8.31 8.84
CA LEU A 291 -9.93 -7.57 9.18
C LEU A 291 -10.51 -6.83 7.97
N VAL A 292 -9.69 -6.04 7.27
CA VAL A 292 -10.19 -5.27 6.11
C VAL A 292 -10.63 -6.18 4.97
N VAL A 293 -9.91 -7.29 4.74
CA VAL A 293 -10.27 -8.30 3.73
C VAL A 293 -11.59 -8.99 4.09
N LYS A 294 -11.76 -9.41 5.35
CA LYS A 294 -13.00 -10.04 5.84
C LYS A 294 -14.20 -9.12 5.63
N GLN A 295 -14.06 -7.83 5.89
CA GLN A 295 -15.11 -6.82 5.68
C GLN A 295 -15.45 -6.57 4.20
N GLY A 296 -14.87 -7.30 3.24
CA GLY A 296 -15.18 -7.18 1.81
C GLY A 296 -14.69 -5.88 1.20
N LEU A 297 -13.43 -5.84 0.77
CA LEU A 297 -12.90 -4.73 -0.03
C LEU A 297 -13.41 -4.81 -1.48
N PRO A 298 -13.68 -3.66 -2.14
CA PRO A 298 -13.83 -3.62 -3.59
C PRO A 298 -12.62 -4.23 -4.30
N GLU A 299 -12.82 -4.85 -5.46
CA GLU A 299 -11.76 -5.56 -6.19
C GLU A 299 -10.53 -4.68 -6.42
N LEU A 300 -10.73 -3.47 -6.92
CA LEU A 300 -9.63 -2.54 -7.20
C LEU A 300 -8.87 -2.13 -5.92
N SER A 301 -9.59 -1.97 -4.79
CA SER A 301 -8.99 -1.68 -3.49
C SER A 301 -8.13 -2.86 -3.00
N LEU A 302 -8.63 -4.10 -3.14
CA LEU A 302 -7.88 -5.30 -2.79
C LEU A 302 -6.65 -5.48 -3.68
N ASN A 303 -6.79 -5.24 -4.97
CA ASN A 303 -5.69 -5.28 -5.94
C ASN A 303 -4.59 -4.28 -5.56
N TYR A 304 -4.98 -3.04 -5.20
CA TYR A 304 -4.02 -2.02 -4.76
C TYR A 304 -3.29 -2.45 -3.49
N LEU A 305 -4.03 -2.94 -2.49
CA LEU A 305 -3.45 -3.41 -1.22
C LEU A 305 -2.40 -4.49 -1.45
N ILE A 306 -2.73 -5.51 -2.24
CA ILE A 306 -1.86 -6.66 -2.53
C ILE A 306 -0.69 -6.29 -3.45
N GLU A 307 -0.84 -5.27 -4.31
CA GLU A 307 0.24 -4.88 -5.22
C GLU A 307 1.30 -4.01 -4.52
N PHE A 308 0.88 -3.11 -3.62
CA PHE A 308 1.75 -2.05 -3.10
C PHE A 308 2.11 -2.17 -1.61
N VAL A 309 1.43 -3.02 -0.84
CA VAL A 309 1.63 -3.19 0.61
C VAL A 309 2.18 -4.59 0.92
N PRO A 310 3.50 -4.83 0.76
CA PRO A 310 4.14 -6.12 1.08
C PRO A 310 3.99 -6.54 2.54
N GLU A 311 3.78 -5.58 3.45
CA GLU A 311 3.60 -5.82 4.87
C GLU A 311 2.33 -6.62 5.18
N THR A 312 1.41 -6.74 4.22
CA THR A 312 0.25 -7.65 4.31
C THR A 312 0.65 -9.11 4.59
N PHE A 313 1.83 -9.55 4.13
CA PHE A 313 2.34 -10.90 4.41
C PHE A 313 2.72 -11.11 5.89
N MET A 314 2.91 -10.04 6.67
CA MET A 314 3.14 -10.14 8.09
C MET A 314 1.95 -10.80 8.81
N ASP A 315 0.72 -10.60 8.31
CA ASP A 315 -0.50 -11.19 8.87
C ASP A 315 -0.79 -12.62 8.37
N ALA A 316 0.16 -13.29 7.72
CA ALA A 316 -0.04 -14.63 7.17
C ALA A 316 -0.57 -15.67 8.18
N ASP A 317 -0.10 -15.66 9.44
CA ASP A 317 -0.60 -16.59 10.47
C ASP A 317 -2.06 -16.31 10.82
N ILE A 318 -2.44 -15.04 10.89
CA ILE A 318 -3.80 -14.63 11.23
C ILE A 318 -4.73 -14.94 10.07
N LEU A 319 -4.30 -14.73 8.83
CA LEU A 319 -5.02 -15.15 7.63
C LEU A 319 -5.24 -16.67 7.63
N LEU A 320 -4.21 -17.45 7.99
CA LEU A 320 -4.31 -18.91 8.09
C LEU A 320 -5.36 -19.33 9.13
N LEU A 321 -5.34 -18.72 10.32
CA LEU A 321 -6.36 -18.94 11.36
C LEU A 321 -7.76 -18.57 10.84
N LYS A 322 -7.91 -17.44 10.15
CA LYS A 322 -9.20 -17.03 9.56
C LYS A 322 -9.74 -18.03 8.53
N LEU A 323 -8.88 -18.68 7.74
CA LEU A 323 -9.32 -19.70 6.79
C LEU A 323 -9.83 -20.99 7.45
N GLN A 324 -9.42 -21.24 8.69
CA GLN A 324 -9.84 -22.39 9.51
C GLN A 324 -11.12 -22.11 10.31
N GLU A 325 -11.49 -20.84 10.52
CA GLU A 325 -12.71 -20.44 11.22
C GLU A 325 -13.97 -20.91 10.47
N LYS A 326 -14.89 -21.55 11.20
CA LYS A 326 -16.18 -22.02 10.67
C LYS A 326 -17.27 -20.94 10.64
N ILE A 327 -17.00 -19.77 11.22
CA ILE A 327 -17.99 -18.70 11.45
C ILE A 327 -18.17 -17.81 10.20
N LEU A 328 -17.22 -17.84 9.25
CA LEU A 328 -17.28 -17.00 8.05
C LEU A 328 -18.37 -17.46 7.09
N SER A 329 -19.08 -16.51 6.49
CA SER A 329 -19.97 -16.80 5.36
C SER A 329 -19.14 -17.37 4.18
N PRO A 330 -19.77 -18.13 3.25
CA PRO A 330 -19.04 -18.65 2.08
C PRO A 330 -18.34 -17.55 1.27
N VAL A 331 -18.97 -16.38 1.15
CA VAL A 331 -18.40 -15.21 0.46
C VAL A 331 -17.20 -14.67 1.21
N GLU A 332 -17.34 -14.41 2.51
CA GLU A 332 -16.26 -13.90 3.35
C GLU A 332 -15.05 -14.86 3.32
N ARG A 333 -15.32 -16.16 3.47
CA ARG A 333 -14.29 -17.19 3.49
C ARG A 333 -13.51 -17.24 2.17
N LEU A 334 -14.20 -17.14 1.04
CA LEU A 334 -13.55 -17.15 -0.27
C LEU A 334 -12.83 -15.83 -0.59
N CYS A 335 -13.34 -14.68 -0.11
CA CYS A 335 -12.63 -13.40 -0.18
C CYS A 335 -11.32 -13.42 0.61
N VAL A 336 -11.34 -13.99 1.83
CA VAL A 336 -10.12 -14.19 2.63
C VAL A 336 -9.16 -15.14 1.91
N ALA A 337 -9.66 -16.23 1.31
CA ALA A 337 -8.84 -17.17 0.55
C ALA A 337 -8.21 -16.52 -0.69
N ASP A 338 -8.95 -15.71 -1.45
CA ASP A 338 -8.42 -14.96 -2.59
C ASP A 338 -7.27 -14.04 -2.18
N ALA A 339 -7.48 -13.21 -1.15
CA ALA A 339 -6.44 -12.32 -0.67
C ALA A 339 -5.22 -13.11 -0.15
N ALA A 340 -5.43 -14.14 0.65
CA ALA A 340 -4.38 -14.97 1.24
C ALA A 340 -3.51 -15.63 0.17
N LEU A 341 -4.12 -16.25 -0.84
CA LEU A 341 -3.39 -16.89 -1.95
C LEU A 341 -2.55 -15.87 -2.70
N ARG A 342 -3.14 -14.72 -3.06
CA ARG A 342 -2.45 -13.68 -3.82
C ARG A 342 -1.30 -13.04 -3.04
N ILE A 343 -1.48 -12.82 -1.74
CA ILE A 343 -0.41 -12.37 -0.83
C ILE A 343 0.72 -13.40 -0.75
N ALA A 344 0.40 -14.70 -0.60
CA ALA A 344 1.38 -15.79 -0.57
C ALA A 344 2.16 -15.91 -1.88
N ILE A 345 1.50 -15.75 -3.02
CA ILE A 345 2.14 -15.76 -4.34
C ILE A 345 3.05 -14.52 -4.50
N LYS A 346 2.55 -13.32 -4.22
CA LYS A 346 3.28 -12.07 -4.48
C LYS A 346 4.48 -11.87 -3.55
N TYR A 347 4.32 -12.13 -2.25
CA TYR A 347 5.29 -11.74 -1.22
C TYR A 347 5.93 -12.91 -0.47
N GLY A 348 5.47 -14.14 -0.71
CA GLY A 348 5.94 -15.33 -0.01
C GLY A 348 7.32 -15.84 -0.38
N VAL A 349 8.05 -15.18 -1.29
CA VAL A 349 9.40 -15.60 -1.72
C VAL A 349 10.39 -15.63 -0.55
N ARG A 350 10.24 -14.72 0.42
CA ARG A 350 11.15 -14.60 1.57
C ARG A 350 10.92 -15.67 2.65
N ASN A 351 9.76 -16.31 2.65
CA ASN A 351 9.43 -17.37 3.59
C ASN A 351 8.50 -18.35 2.87
N GLU A 352 9.12 -19.22 2.07
CA GLU A 352 8.38 -20.10 1.17
C GLU A 352 7.52 -21.11 1.93
N GLU A 353 8.02 -21.66 3.04
CA GLU A 353 7.26 -22.60 3.88
C GLU A 353 5.94 -21.98 4.35
N LYS A 354 5.99 -20.78 4.94
CA LYS A 354 4.79 -20.07 5.40
C LYS A 354 3.86 -19.71 4.24
N ALA A 355 4.43 -19.31 3.11
CA ALA A 355 3.65 -19.00 1.92
C ALA A 355 2.95 -20.24 1.36
N GLN A 356 3.60 -21.40 1.37
CA GLN A 356 3.01 -22.68 0.96
C GLN A 356 1.87 -23.07 1.89
N GLN A 357 2.05 -22.96 3.22
CA GLN A 357 0.98 -23.24 4.19
C GLN A 357 -0.24 -22.34 3.97
N LEU A 358 -0.01 -21.03 3.80
CA LEU A 358 -1.08 -20.07 3.56
C LEU A 358 -1.80 -20.33 2.22
N ALA A 359 -1.04 -20.58 1.15
CA ALA A 359 -1.59 -20.90 -0.16
C ALA A 359 -2.39 -22.21 -0.13
N PHE A 360 -1.87 -23.26 0.50
CA PHE A 360 -2.55 -24.55 0.64
C PHE A 360 -3.91 -24.40 1.35
N ALA A 361 -3.95 -23.65 2.46
CA ALA A 361 -5.20 -23.39 3.16
C ALA A 361 -6.20 -22.62 2.29
N ALA A 362 -5.74 -21.60 1.57
CA ALA A 362 -6.58 -20.83 0.66
C ALA A 362 -7.12 -21.68 -0.51
N ILE A 363 -6.25 -22.51 -1.09
CA ILE A 363 -6.58 -23.44 -2.17
C ILE A 363 -7.61 -24.48 -1.71
N SER A 364 -7.45 -25.02 -0.51
CA SER A 364 -8.43 -25.94 0.08
C SER A 364 -9.81 -25.30 0.19
N VAL A 365 -9.88 -24.05 0.65
CA VAL A 365 -11.15 -23.27 0.65
C VAL A 365 -11.70 -23.09 -0.75
N MET A 366 -10.87 -22.77 -1.75
CA MET A 366 -11.29 -22.61 -3.14
C MET A 366 -11.92 -23.89 -3.70
N VAL A 367 -11.27 -25.04 -3.51
CA VAL A 367 -11.75 -26.34 -3.98
C VAL A 367 -13.06 -26.71 -3.28
N ASN A 368 -13.15 -26.53 -1.96
CA ASN A 368 -14.34 -26.85 -1.19
C ASN A 368 -15.53 -25.93 -1.53
N SER A 369 -15.26 -24.71 -1.98
CA SER A 369 -16.27 -23.73 -2.40
C SER A 369 -16.67 -23.83 -3.89
N PHE A 370 -16.13 -24.80 -4.65
CA PHE A 370 -16.38 -24.95 -6.09
C PHE A 370 -17.88 -24.97 -6.43
N TYR A 371 -18.66 -25.82 -5.76
CA TYR A 371 -20.09 -25.95 -6.01
C TYR A 371 -20.89 -24.69 -5.63
N ILE A 372 -20.40 -23.89 -4.67
CA ILE A 372 -21.00 -22.60 -4.30
C ILE A 372 -20.78 -21.58 -5.42
N ALA A 373 -19.57 -21.53 -5.99
CA ALA A 373 -19.27 -20.66 -7.14
C ALA A 373 -20.05 -21.05 -8.41
N LEU A 374 -20.27 -22.36 -8.59
CA LEU A 374 -21.01 -22.91 -9.72
C LEU A 374 -22.52 -22.68 -9.60
N GLY A 375 -23.05 -22.73 -8.38
CA GLY A 375 -24.47 -22.61 -8.07
C GLY A 375 -25.19 -23.96 -8.02
N PRO A 376 -26.37 -24.01 -7.38
CA PRO A 376 -27.13 -25.24 -7.17
C PRO A 376 -27.57 -25.92 -8.47
N THR A 377 -27.60 -27.25 -8.46
CA THR A 377 -28.03 -28.05 -9.62
C THR A 377 -29.54 -27.91 -9.83
N GLY A 378 -29.95 -27.64 -11.07
CA GLY A 378 -31.36 -27.51 -11.45
C GLY A 378 -31.98 -26.14 -11.21
N VAL A 379 -31.23 -25.17 -10.71
CA VAL A 379 -31.69 -23.78 -10.50
C VAL A 379 -30.77 -22.83 -11.29
N SER A 380 -31.26 -21.62 -11.57
CA SER A 380 -30.43 -20.57 -12.16
C SER A 380 -29.16 -20.35 -11.33
N VAL A 381 -28.05 -20.09 -12.02
CA VAL A 381 -26.70 -19.93 -11.47
C VAL A 381 -26.62 -18.80 -10.42
N ASN A 382 -27.61 -17.91 -10.38
CA ASN A 382 -27.67 -16.74 -9.50
C ASN A 382 -28.82 -16.79 -8.46
N ALA A 383 -29.18 -17.99 -8.01
CA ALA A 383 -30.34 -18.20 -7.14
C ALA A 383 -30.06 -18.01 -5.64
N LEU A 384 -28.80 -18.04 -5.19
CA LEU A 384 -28.45 -17.90 -3.78
C LEU A 384 -28.17 -16.43 -3.46
N ARG A 385 -29.05 -15.81 -2.68
CA ARG A 385 -28.90 -14.44 -2.18
C ARG A 385 -28.68 -14.47 -0.67
N GLU A 386 -27.81 -13.61 -0.15
CA GLU A 386 -27.74 -13.35 1.29
C GLU A 386 -29.01 -12.64 1.75
N GLU A 387 -29.51 -12.98 2.95
CA GLU A 387 -30.65 -12.29 3.57
C GLU A 387 -30.37 -10.78 3.60
N ASN A 388 -31.26 -9.98 3.01
CA ASN A 388 -31.17 -8.52 2.88
C ASN A 388 -30.14 -7.96 1.88
N SER A 389 -29.59 -8.78 0.97
CA SER A 389 -28.74 -8.26 -0.12
C SER A 389 -29.34 -8.58 -1.50
N GLU A 390 -29.23 -7.63 -2.43
CA GLU A 390 -29.49 -7.89 -3.86
C GLU A 390 -28.37 -8.72 -4.51
N ILE A 391 -27.32 -9.06 -3.75
CA ILE A 391 -26.08 -9.59 -4.27
C ILE A 391 -26.13 -11.12 -4.30
N ASP A 392 -25.90 -11.66 -5.49
CA ASP A 392 -25.77 -13.09 -5.71
C ASP A 392 -24.45 -13.64 -5.11
N VAL A 393 -24.61 -14.56 -4.16
CA VAL A 393 -23.53 -15.29 -3.49
C VAL A 393 -22.71 -16.08 -4.48
N CYS A 394 -23.36 -16.75 -5.45
CA CYS A 394 -22.69 -17.56 -6.46
C CYS A 394 -21.78 -16.69 -7.33
N GLN A 395 -22.25 -15.52 -7.76
CA GLN A 395 -21.48 -14.57 -8.55
C GLN A 395 -20.24 -14.05 -7.79
N LYS A 396 -20.38 -13.63 -6.53
CA LYS A 396 -19.24 -13.19 -5.72
C LYS A 396 -18.22 -14.31 -5.53
N CYS A 397 -18.71 -15.53 -5.25
CA CYS A 397 -17.84 -16.69 -5.08
C CYS A 397 -17.10 -17.04 -6.38
N ARG A 398 -17.81 -17.05 -7.51
CA ARG A 398 -17.24 -17.27 -8.84
C ARG A 398 -16.17 -16.26 -9.19
N HIS A 399 -16.43 -14.98 -8.92
CA HIS A 399 -15.45 -13.93 -9.18
C HIS A 399 -14.17 -14.12 -8.36
N SER A 400 -14.27 -14.47 -7.07
CA SER A 400 -13.09 -14.80 -6.26
C SER A 400 -12.36 -16.05 -6.75
N LEU A 401 -13.09 -17.11 -7.13
CA LEU A 401 -12.51 -18.33 -7.71
C LEU A 401 -11.70 -18.03 -8.99
N PHE A 402 -12.23 -17.23 -9.91
CA PHE A 402 -11.50 -16.84 -11.13
C PHE A 402 -10.24 -16.04 -10.82
N ARG A 403 -10.29 -15.12 -9.86
CA ARG A 403 -9.12 -14.34 -9.45
C ARG A 403 -8.04 -15.22 -8.85
N MET A 404 -8.43 -16.20 -8.03
CA MET A 404 -7.51 -17.18 -7.47
C MET A 404 -6.82 -18.02 -8.57
N ILE A 405 -7.58 -18.54 -9.53
CA ILE A 405 -7.03 -19.28 -10.68
C ILE A 405 -6.05 -18.40 -11.46
N LYS A 406 -6.45 -17.16 -11.79
CA LYS A 406 -5.59 -16.21 -12.51
C LYS A 406 -4.33 -15.85 -11.71
N ALA A 407 -4.40 -15.76 -10.39
CA ALA A 407 -3.26 -15.45 -9.55
C ALA A 407 -2.16 -16.53 -9.62
N MET A 408 -2.56 -17.81 -9.73
CA MET A 408 -1.62 -18.94 -9.85
C MET A 408 -0.74 -18.86 -11.11
N GLN A 409 -1.19 -18.17 -12.16
CA GLN A 409 -0.37 -17.91 -13.36
C GLN A 409 0.90 -17.11 -13.06
N ASN A 410 0.90 -16.34 -11.98
CA ASN A 410 2.00 -15.45 -11.62
C ASN A 410 3.00 -16.09 -10.63
N ILE A 411 2.97 -17.42 -10.48
CA ILE A 411 3.96 -18.14 -9.67
C ILE A 411 5.26 -18.26 -10.48
N HIS A 412 6.17 -17.33 -10.24
CA HIS A 412 7.47 -17.27 -10.91
C HIS A 412 8.60 -17.88 -10.05
N GLY A 413 9.71 -18.21 -10.71
CA GLY A 413 10.95 -18.69 -10.06
C GLY A 413 10.91 -20.16 -9.64
N ASN A 414 11.89 -20.56 -8.81
CA ASN A 414 12.10 -21.92 -8.32
C ASN A 414 11.22 -22.22 -7.08
N ARG A 415 9.90 -22.00 -7.20
CA ARG A 415 8.92 -22.24 -6.12
C ARG A 415 8.14 -23.53 -6.36
N ASP A 416 8.88 -24.62 -6.58
CA ASP A 416 8.31 -25.87 -7.11
C ASP A 416 7.27 -26.48 -6.18
N GLY A 417 7.45 -26.36 -4.86
CA GLY A 417 6.46 -26.81 -3.88
C GLY A 417 5.11 -26.08 -4.07
N LEU A 418 5.13 -24.75 -4.18
CA LEU A 418 3.91 -23.98 -4.42
C LEU A 418 3.28 -24.26 -5.79
N LYS A 419 4.10 -24.41 -6.84
CA LYS A 419 3.62 -24.77 -8.19
C LYS A 419 2.94 -26.14 -8.21
N ASN A 420 3.52 -27.12 -7.52
CA ASN A 420 2.97 -28.47 -7.43
C ASN A 420 1.61 -28.47 -6.74
N GLU A 421 1.49 -27.79 -5.59
CA GLU A 421 0.21 -27.66 -4.87
C GLU A 421 -0.86 -26.96 -5.71
N CYS A 422 -0.51 -25.85 -6.38
CA CYS A 422 -1.44 -25.15 -7.27
C CYS A 422 -1.84 -26.03 -8.46
N SER A 423 -0.89 -26.76 -9.05
CA SER A 423 -1.16 -27.64 -10.20
C SER A 423 -2.08 -28.80 -9.80
N LEU A 424 -1.86 -29.42 -8.64
CA LEU A 424 -2.73 -30.49 -8.11
C LEU A 424 -4.15 -29.97 -7.87
N ALA A 425 -4.30 -28.79 -7.28
CA ALA A 425 -5.61 -28.20 -7.03
C ALA A 425 -6.35 -27.81 -8.31
N LEU A 426 -5.65 -27.23 -9.29
CA LEU A 426 -6.22 -26.94 -10.60
C LEU A 426 -6.64 -28.22 -11.32
N SER A 427 -5.86 -29.30 -11.20
CA SER A 427 -6.21 -30.61 -11.77
C SER A 427 -7.45 -31.21 -11.09
N LYS A 428 -7.57 -31.04 -9.77
CA LYS A 428 -8.77 -31.43 -9.01
C LYS A 428 -10.00 -30.62 -9.45
N LEU A 429 -9.88 -29.30 -9.62
CA LEU A 429 -10.95 -28.45 -10.14
C LEU A 429 -11.35 -28.85 -11.57
N ALA A 430 -10.39 -29.17 -12.43
CA ALA A 430 -10.64 -29.71 -13.76
C ALA A 430 -11.45 -31.02 -13.69
N GLY A 431 -11.08 -31.93 -12.78
CA GLY A 431 -11.85 -33.15 -12.51
C GLY A 431 -13.30 -32.86 -12.11
N LEU A 432 -13.53 -31.88 -11.23
CA LEU A 432 -14.88 -31.44 -10.83
C LEU A 432 -15.66 -30.85 -12.02
N CYS A 433 -15.01 -30.06 -12.88
CA CYS A 433 -15.64 -29.54 -14.10
C CYS A 433 -16.09 -30.66 -15.05
N LYS A 434 -15.30 -31.73 -15.22
CA LYS A 434 -15.67 -32.89 -16.05
C LYS A 434 -16.87 -33.63 -15.49
N GLN A 435 -16.90 -33.87 -14.18
CA GLN A 435 -18.01 -34.55 -13.50
C GLN A 435 -19.34 -33.81 -13.69
N GLU A 436 -19.30 -32.48 -13.73
CA GLU A 436 -20.49 -31.63 -13.96
C GLU A 436 -20.77 -31.36 -15.46
N GLY A 437 -19.95 -31.88 -16.39
CA GLY A 437 -20.04 -31.57 -17.82
C GLY A 437 -21.33 -32.03 -18.52
N GLU A 438 -22.08 -32.95 -17.90
CA GLU A 438 -23.35 -33.48 -18.41
C GLU A 438 -24.58 -32.61 -18.05
N VAL A 439 -24.37 -31.45 -17.40
CA VAL A 439 -25.47 -30.61 -16.92
C VAL A 439 -26.22 -29.94 -18.08
N LYS A 440 -27.55 -30.12 -18.09
CA LYS A 440 -28.47 -29.59 -19.13
C LYS A 440 -28.69 -28.08 -19.12
N VAL A 441 -28.31 -27.37 -18.04
CA VAL A 441 -28.54 -25.92 -17.90
C VAL A 441 -27.45 -25.13 -18.65
N GLN A 442 -27.84 -24.46 -19.74
CA GLN A 442 -26.93 -23.75 -20.64
C GLN A 442 -25.99 -22.74 -19.95
N GLN A 443 -26.50 -21.95 -19.00
CA GLN A 443 -25.70 -20.98 -18.24
C GLN A 443 -24.63 -21.65 -17.36
N LYS A 444 -24.97 -22.79 -16.75
CA LYS A 444 -24.03 -23.58 -15.93
C LYS A 444 -22.96 -24.22 -16.82
N ARG A 445 -23.32 -24.71 -18.00
CA ARG A 445 -22.37 -25.21 -19.02
C ARG A 445 -21.38 -24.14 -19.48
N SER A 446 -21.85 -22.93 -19.79
CA SER A 446 -20.97 -21.81 -20.16
C SER A 446 -20.03 -21.42 -19.01
N THR A 447 -20.53 -21.39 -17.77
CA THR A 447 -19.70 -21.12 -16.58
C THR A 447 -18.62 -22.18 -16.39
N LEU A 448 -18.97 -23.47 -16.51
CA LEU A 448 -18.02 -24.58 -16.43
C LEU A 448 -16.93 -24.48 -17.50
N GLN A 449 -17.31 -24.13 -18.73
CA GLN A 449 -16.36 -23.92 -19.82
C GLN A 449 -15.37 -22.79 -19.48
N HIS A 450 -15.86 -21.64 -19.00
CA HIS A 450 -14.98 -20.54 -18.62
C HIS A 450 -14.01 -20.92 -17.49
N ILE A 451 -14.48 -21.65 -16.48
CA ILE A 451 -13.63 -22.16 -15.40
C ILE A 451 -12.57 -23.12 -15.97
N TRP A 452 -12.98 -24.05 -16.83
CA TRP A 452 -12.10 -25.01 -17.48
C TRP A 452 -11.00 -24.33 -18.31
N ASP A 453 -11.36 -23.32 -19.10
CA ASP A 453 -10.42 -22.57 -19.93
C ASP A 453 -9.42 -21.82 -19.05
N ALA A 454 -9.88 -21.15 -17.99
CA ALA A 454 -9.02 -20.46 -17.04
C ALA A 454 -8.05 -21.42 -16.32
N ILE A 455 -8.52 -22.62 -15.94
CA ILE A 455 -7.67 -23.68 -15.36
C ILE A 455 -6.60 -24.10 -16.34
N THR A 456 -6.98 -24.41 -17.58
CA THR A 456 -6.07 -24.88 -18.63
C THR A 456 -4.99 -23.84 -18.92
N MET A 457 -5.39 -22.57 -19.07
CA MET A 457 -4.44 -21.46 -19.22
C MET A 457 -3.47 -21.37 -18.04
N SER A 458 -3.95 -21.61 -16.82
CA SER A 458 -3.13 -21.48 -15.60
C SER A 458 -2.15 -22.63 -15.42
N ILE A 459 -2.54 -23.86 -15.72
CA ILE A 459 -1.65 -25.03 -15.71
C ILE A 459 -0.55 -24.84 -16.76
N ASN A 460 -0.91 -24.41 -17.98
CA ASN A 460 0.06 -24.16 -19.05
C ASN A 460 1.06 -23.06 -18.68
N ALA A 461 0.60 -21.97 -18.05
CA ALA A 461 1.47 -20.88 -17.59
C ALA A 461 2.49 -21.32 -16.53
N MET A 462 2.16 -22.32 -15.71
CA MET A 462 3.09 -22.89 -14.72
C MET A 462 4.04 -23.95 -15.31
N GLY A 463 3.94 -24.25 -16.62
CA GLY A 463 4.75 -25.27 -17.29
C GLY A 463 4.21 -26.70 -17.16
N GLY A 464 2.99 -26.86 -16.62
CA GLY A 464 2.31 -28.14 -16.53
C GLY A 464 1.54 -28.50 -17.80
N ARG A 465 1.00 -29.72 -17.85
CA ARG A 465 -0.01 -30.13 -18.85
C ARG A 465 -1.23 -30.67 -18.11
N VAL A 466 -2.42 -30.27 -18.55
CA VAL A 466 -3.67 -30.85 -18.04
C VAL A 466 -3.72 -32.30 -18.51
N GLN A 467 -3.80 -33.25 -17.57
CA GLN A 467 -4.10 -34.64 -17.93
C GLN A 467 -5.57 -34.70 -18.38
N VAL A 468 -5.74 -34.85 -19.70
CA VAL A 468 -7.05 -34.99 -20.36
C VAL A 468 -7.69 -36.32 -19.98
#